data_AF-A0A3Q2FHS3-F1
#
_entry.id   AF-A0A3Q2FHS3-F1
#
_cell.length_a   1.000
_cell.length_b   1.000
_cell.length_c   1.000
_cell.angle_alpha   90.00
_cell.angle_beta   90.00
_cell.angle_gamma   90.00
#
_symmetry.space_group_name_H-M   'P 1'
#
loop_
_entity.id
_entity.type
_entity.pdbx_description
1 polymer ?
#
loop_
_entity_poly.entity_id
_entity_poly.type
_entity_poly.pdbx_seq_one_letter_code
_entity_poly.pdbx_strand_id
1 'polypeptide(L)'
;MRRCGGHRSLRPPPQSPALAFGFSTMNVSRSNYRVFSANSSSGCTELPTKITERLGVELGRSVVYQESNSETKVEVKESVRGQDVFIIQTIPRDVNTAVMELLVMAYALKSSCAKNIIGVIPYFPYSKQCKMRKRGSIVCKLLASMLAKAVPLELLMVGVYNTIFCKFFYV
;
A
#
# COMPACT_ATOMS: atom_id res chain seq x y z
N MET A 1 12.70 51.00 42.36
CA MET A 1 13.18 50.72 40.98
C MET A 1 13.50 49.22 40.89
N ARG A 2 12.66 48.38 40.23
CA ARG A 2 12.85 47.79 38.86
C ARG A 2 14.23 47.13 38.70
N ARG A 3 14.47 45.86 38.30
CA ARG A 3 13.76 44.76 37.58
C ARG A 3 14.54 43.44 37.86
N CYS A 4 13.90 42.29 38.12
CA CYS A 4 13.55 41.19 37.18
C CYS A 4 14.70 40.58 36.36
N GLY A 5 14.98 39.29 36.59
CA GLY A 5 15.78 38.42 35.72
C GLY A 5 15.46 36.95 35.99
N GLY A 6 14.27 36.48 35.55
CA GLY A 6 13.85 35.09 35.65
C GLY A 6 13.95 34.37 34.29
N HIS A 7 14.53 33.17 34.30
CA HIS A 7 14.63 32.23 33.18
C HIS A 7 13.28 32.04 32.45
N ARG A 8 13.21 32.35 31.16
CA ARG A 8 12.11 31.94 30.28
C ARG A 8 12.37 30.51 29.78
N SER A 9 11.63 29.55 30.32
CA SER A 9 11.42 28.25 29.68
C SER A 9 10.55 28.44 28.44
N LEU A 10 11.04 27.98 27.30
CA LEU A 10 10.30 27.94 26.04
C LEU A 10 9.20 26.86 26.18
N ARG A 11 7.93 27.28 26.18
CA ARG A 11 6.80 26.34 26.05
C ARG A 11 6.78 25.79 24.62
N PRO A 12 6.56 24.48 24.41
CA PRO A 12 6.25 23.96 23.09
C PRO A 12 4.91 24.55 22.59
N PRO A 13 4.72 24.67 21.27
CA PRO A 13 3.50 25.22 20.70
C PRO A 13 2.28 24.35 21.06
N PRO A 14 1.08 24.95 21.10
CA PRO A 14 -0.15 24.24 21.47
C PRO A 14 -0.42 23.10 20.49
N GLN A 15 -0.58 21.90 21.04
CA GLN A 15 -1.14 20.76 20.32
C GLN A 15 -2.55 21.15 19.88
N SER A 16 -2.80 21.15 18.58
CA SER A 16 -4.14 21.34 18.01
C SER A 16 -5.09 20.30 18.59
N PRO A 17 -6.33 20.66 18.95
CA PRO A 17 -7.24 19.75 19.61
C PRO A 17 -7.47 18.53 18.72
N ALA A 18 -7.20 17.35 19.28
CA ALA A 18 -7.64 16.08 18.73
C ALA A 18 -9.15 16.18 18.49
N LEU A 19 -9.56 16.12 17.22
CA LEU A 19 -10.95 15.90 16.88
C LEU A 19 -11.28 14.50 17.41
N ALA A 20 -11.85 14.45 18.61
CA ALA A 20 -12.50 13.29 19.17
C ALA A 20 -13.74 13.00 18.31
N PHE A 21 -13.53 12.41 17.14
CA PHE A 21 -14.59 11.74 16.39
C PHE A 21 -14.96 10.50 17.20
N GLY A 22 -16.18 10.52 17.74
CA GLY A 22 -16.73 9.40 18.51
C GLY A 22 -16.63 8.11 17.71
N PHE A 23 -15.82 7.18 18.19
CA PHE A 23 -15.80 5.80 17.72
C PHE A 23 -17.04 5.08 18.26
N SER A 24 -18.17 5.30 17.61
CA SER A 24 -19.33 4.41 17.74
C SER A 24 -19.30 3.43 16.58
N THR A 25 -18.88 2.19 16.88
CA THR A 25 -19.17 0.96 16.11
C THR A 25 -19.01 1.08 14.59
N MET A 26 -17.77 1.07 14.10
CA MET A 26 -17.47 0.95 12.67
C MET A 26 -17.56 -0.51 12.21
N ASN A 27 -18.79 -0.98 12.01
CA ASN A 27 -19.04 -2.11 11.12
C ASN A 27 -20.31 -1.81 10.31
N VAL A 28 -20.26 -0.72 9.54
CA VAL A 28 -21.29 -0.44 8.52
C VAL A 28 -20.77 -0.99 7.20
N SER A 29 -21.07 -2.27 6.98
CA SER A 29 -20.97 -2.94 5.69
C SER A 29 -21.97 -2.31 4.71
N ARG A 30 -21.61 -1.18 4.08
CA ARG A 30 -22.33 -0.67 2.90
C ARG A 30 -21.74 -1.17 1.59
N SER A 31 -20.60 -1.82 1.65
CA SER A 31 -19.82 -2.14 0.47
C SER A 31 -18.97 -3.37 0.76
N ASN A 32 -19.15 -4.42 -0.05
CA ASN A 32 -18.47 -5.71 0.06
C ASN A 32 -17.00 -5.61 -0.36
N TYR A 33 -16.24 -4.68 0.21
CA TYR A 33 -14.82 -4.53 -0.05
C TYR A 33 -13.95 -4.71 1.19
N ARG A 34 -12.73 -5.21 0.97
CA ARG A 34 -11.70 -5.41 1.98
C ARG A 34 -10.44 -4.68 1.59
N VAL A 35 -9.75 -4.11 2.58
CA VAL A 35 -8.51 -3.37 2.36
C VAL A 35 -7.38 -4.07 3.09
N PHE A 36 -6.35 -4.49 2.36
CA PHE A 36 -5.14 -5.11 2.90
C PHE A 36 -3.93 -4.20 2.72
N SER A 37 -2.94 -4.37 3.59
CA SER A 37 -1.60 -3.80 3.43
C SER A 37 -0.64 -4.92 3.08
N ALA A 38 0.09 -4.78 1.97
CA ALA A 38 1.08 -5.78 1.54
C ALA A 38 2.48 -5.57 2.16
N ASN A 39 2.69 -4.49 2.93
CA ASN A 39 4.01 -4.20 3.52
C ASN A 39 4.36 -5.14 4.68
N SER A 40 5.59 -5.65 4.70
CA SER A 40 6.19 -6.29 5.90
C SER A 40 6.64 -5.28 6.97
N SER A 41 7.01 -4.07 6.56
CA SER A 41 7.63 -3.06 7.43
C SER A 41 6.58 -2.18 8.12
N SER A 42 6.64 -2.08 9.46
CA SER A 42 5.67 -1.32 10.28
C SER A 42 5.61 0.18 9.94
N GLY A 43 6.72 0.81 9.58
CA GLY A 43 6.77 2.23 9.19
C GLY A 43 6.04 2.55 7.88
N CYS A 44 5.76 1.54 7.06
CA CYS A 44 5.05 1.70 5.78
C CYS A 44 3.52 1.48 5.93
N THR A 45 3.06 1.05 7.10
CA THR A 45 1.65 0.78 7.39
C THR A 45 0.83 2.04 7.71
N GLU A 46 1.48 3.18 7.99
CA GLU A 46 0.79 4.43 8.32
C GLU A 46 -0.20 4.90 7.24
N LEU A 47 0.17 4.74 5.97
CA LEU A 47 -0.65 5.18 4.84
C LEU A 47 -1.91 4.32 4.69
N PRO A 48 -1.82 2.97 4.69
CA PRO A 48 -2.98 2.10 4.79
C PRO A 48 -3.91 2.47 5.94
N THR A 49 -3.38 2.66 7.16
CA THR A 49 -4.17 2.99 8.35
C THR A 49 -4.93 4.31 8.19
N LYS A 50 -4.27 5.37 7.70
CA LYS A 50 -4.90 6.67 7.44
C LYS A 50 -6.00 6.59 6.37
N ILE A 51 -5.83 5.73 5.36
CA ILE A 51 -6.85 5.50 4.32
C ILE A 51 -8.05 4.78 4.92
N THR A 52 -7.83 3.72 5.69
CA THR A 52 -8.89 2.94 6.33
C THR A 52 -9.67 3.74 7.37
N GLU A 53 -8.99 4.59 8.16
CA GLU A 53 -9.62 5.53 9.10
C GLU A 53 -10.56 6.51 8.38
N ARG A 54 -10.15 7.04 7.22
CA ARG A 54 -10.99 7.96 6.43
C ARG A 54 -12.17 7.27 5.74
N LEU A 55 -11.99 6.02 5.33
CA LEU A 55 -13.04 5.20 4.73
C LEU A 55 -14.00 4.62 5.78
N GLY A 56 -13.60 4.61 7.05
CA GLY A 56 -14.35 4.02 8.15
C GLY A 56 -14.42 2.49 8.08
N VAL A 57 -13.36 1.86 7.57
CA VAL A 57 -13.22 0.42 7.43
C VAL A 57 -12.00 -0.04 8.19
N GLU A 58 -11.97 -1.29 8.66
CA GLU A 58 -10.80 -1.88 9.31
C GLU A 58 -9.83 -2.49 8.28
N LEU A 59 -8.53 -2.48 8.58
CA LEU A 59 -7.55 -3.22 7.79
C LEU A 59 -7.81 -4.73 7.90
N GLY A 60 -7.83 -5.40 6.76
CA GLY A 60 -7.97 -6.83 6.66
C GLY A 60 -6.84 -7.57 7.36
N ARG A 61 -7.18 -8.71 7.98
CA ARG A 61 -6.22 -9.52 8.72
C ARG A 61 -5.33 -10.31 7.76
N SER A 62 -4.14 -9.79 7.51
CA SER A 62 -3.07 -10.46 6.77
C SER A 62 -1.74 -10.38 7.51
N VAL A 63 -0.91 -11.41 7.38
CA VAL A 63 0.45 -11.42 7.88
C VAL A 63 1.40 -11.50 6.69
N VAL A 64 2.28 -10.52 6.58
CA VAL A 64 3.39 -10.49 5.61
C VAL A 64 4.67 -10.50 6.41
N TYR A 65 5.52 -11.48 6.16
CA TYR A 65 6.80 -11.58 6.85
C TYR A 65 7.87 -12.16 5.92
N GLN A 66 9.12 -11.86 6.24
CA GLN A 66 10.27 -12.49 5.62
C GLN A 66 10.76 -13.64 6.49
N GLU A 67 11.02 -14.79 5.86
CA GLU A 67 11.71 -15.88 6.53
C GLU A 67 13.20 -15.59 6.66
N SER A 68 13.92 -16.40 7.47
CA SER A 68 15.37 -16.27 7.67
C SER A 68 16.17 -16.30 6.37
N ASN A 69 15.60 -16.92 5.32
CA ASN A 69 16.20 -17.02 4.00
C ASN A 69 15.90 -15.82 3.09
N SER A 70 15.29 -14.75 3.64
CA SER A 70 14.82 -13.57 2.89
C SER A 70 13.70 -13.86 1.87
N GLU A 71 13.08 -15.03 1.97
CA GLU A 71 11.89 -15.36 1.18
C GLU A 71 10.66 -14.67 1.75
N THR A 72 9.79 -14.20 0.88
CA THR A 72 8.58 -13.47 1.25
C THR A 72 7.41 -14.43 1.37
N LYS A 73 6.76 -14.46 2.53
CA LYS A 73 5.57 -15.27 2.76
C LYS A 73 4.40 -14.39 3.20
N VAL A 74 3.23 -14.72 2.66
CA VAL A 74 1.98 -13.98 2.90
C VAL A 74 0.90 -14.96 3.31
N GLU A 75 0.23 -14.66 4.42
CA GLU A 75 -0.92 -15.42 4.92
C GLU A 75 -2.11 -14.50 5.12
N VAL A 76 -3.20 -14.77 4.41
CA VAL A 76 -4.48 -14.07 4.58
C VAL A 76 -5.30 -14.83 5.63
N LYS A 77 -5.64 -14.16 6.74
CA LYS A 77 -6.32 -14.77 7.91
C LYS A 77 -7.83 -14.53 7.92
N GLU A 78 -8.38 -14.06 6.81
CA GLU A 78 -9.80 -13.79 6.65
C GLU A 78 -10.31 -14.24 5.28
N SER A 79 -11.62 -14.51 5.19
CA SER A 79 -12.24 -14.92 3.93
C SER A 79 -12.50 -13.71 3.05
N VAL A 80 -12.01 -13.79 1.80
CA VAL A 80 -12.14 -12.74 0.76
C VAL A 80 -12.97 -13.19 -0.44
N ARG A 81 -13.65 -14.34 -0.33
CA ARG A 81 -14.38 -14.96 -1.46
C ARG A 81 -15.50 -14.06 -1.96
N GLY A 82 -15.49 -13.77 -3.26
CA GLY A 82 -16.54 -12.97 -3.91
C GLY A 82 -16.56 -11.50 -3.50
N GLN A 83 -15.56 -11.03 -2.74
CA GLN A 83 -15.42 -9.63 -2.31
C GLN A 83 -14.46 -8.86 -3.21
N ASP A 84 -14.61 -7.54 -3.23
CA ASP A 84 -13.68 -6.64 -3.91
C ASP A 84 -12.53 -6.31 -2.97
N VAL A 85 -11.30 -6.58 -3.38
CA VAL A 85 -10.13 -6.49 -2.51
C VAL A 85 -9.21 -5.38 -2.97
N PHE A 86 -8.87 -4.47 -2.06
CA PHE A 86 -7.90 -3.42 -2.26
C PHE A 86 -6.60 -3.78 -1.57
N ILE A 87 -5.50 -3.81 -2.31
CA ILE A 87 -4.15 -4.02 -1.78
C ILE A 87 -3.45 -2.67 -1.80
N ILE A 88 -3.11 -2.15 -0.64
CA ILE A 88 -2.30 -0.94 -0.52
C ILE A 88 -0.86 -1.37 -0.38
N GLN A 89 -0.03 -1.00 -1.35
CA GLN A 89 1.41 -1.23 -1.29
C GLN A 89 2.18 0.07 -1.40
N THR A 90 3.02 0.31 -0.39
CA THR A 90 4.02 1.38 -0.42
C THR A 90 5.38 0.76 -0.67
N ILE A 91 6.31 1.50 -1.26
CA ILE A 91 7.63 0.96 -1.57
C ILE A 91 8.66 1.53 -0.58
N PRO A 92 9.15 0.70 0.37
CA PRO A 92 10.29 1.04 1.21
C PRO A 92 11.60 1.05 0.41
N ARG A 93 12.73 1.21 1.11
CA ARG A 93 14.08 1.23 0.54
C ARG A 93 14.37 -0.02 -0.31
N ASP A 94 13.83 -1.18 0.10
CA ASP A 94 14.00 -2.46 -0.57
C ASP A 94 12.87 -2.72 -1.59
N VAL A 95 13.07 -2.15 -2.78
CA VAL A 95 12.08 -2.17 -3.87
C VAL A 95 11.72 -3.59 -4.33
N ASN A 96 12.72 -4.48 -4.42
CA ASN A 96 12.50 -5.84 -4.94
C ASN A 96 11.64 -6.68 -3.99
N THR A 97 11.89 -6.57 -2.70
CA THR A 97 11.06 -7.17 -1.67
C THR A 97 9.62 -6.68 -1.77
N ALA A 98 9.43 -5.36 -1.85
CA ALA A 98 8.09 -4.77 -1.93
C ALA A 98 7.31 -5.24 -3.18
N VAL A 99 8.00 -5.44 -4.29
CA VAL A 99 7.42 -6.02 -5.51
C VAL A 99 7.01 -7.47 -5.29
N MET A 100 7.87 -8.27 -4.65
CA MET A 100 7.57 -9.68 -4.36
C MET A 100 6.42 -9.82 -3.36
N GLU A 101 6.39 -9.02 -2.30
CA GLU A 101 5.28 -8.94 -1.33
C GLU A 101 3.95 -8.69 -2.02
N LEU A 102 3.91 -7.70 -2.92
CA LEU A 102 2.73 -7.37 -3.70
C LEU A 102 2.29 -8.54 -4.60
N LEU A 103 3.23 -9.16 -5.33
CA LEU A 103 2.93 -10.27 -6.23
C LEU A 103 2.40 -11.49 -5.47
N VAL A 104 3.03 -11.86 -4.36
CA VAL A 104 2.62 -13.00 -3.53
C VAL A 104 1.26 -12.71 -2.88
N MET A 105 1.02 -11.50 -2.37
CA MET A 105 -0.26 -11.13 -1.78
C MET A 105 -1.39 -11.14 -2.82
N ALA A 106 -1.16 -10.57 -4.00
CA ALA A 106 -2.14 -10.61 -5.08
C ALA A 106 -2.46 -12.07 -5.48
N TYR A 107 -1.43 -12.91 -5.61
CA TYR A 107 -1.61 -14.32 -5.96
C TYR A 107 -2.39 -15.09 -4.88
N ALA A 108 -2.12 -14.84 -3.60
CA ALA A 108 -2.86 -15.43 -2.48
C ALA A 108 -4.35 -15.03 -2.49
N LEU A 109 -4.67 -13.78 -2.80
CA LEU A 109 -6.04 -13.28 -2.92
C LEU A 109 -6.76 -13.87 -4.13
N LYS A 110 -6.07 -14.02 -5.26
CA LYS A 110 -6.59 -14.72 -6.45
C LYS A 110 -6.91 -16.17 -6.13
N SER A 111 -6.00 -16.88 -5.47
CA SER A 111 -6.23 -18.27 -5.04
C SER A 111 -7.37 -18.39 -4.02
N SER A 112 -7.65 -17.32 -3.28
CA SER A 112 -8.77 -17.24 -2.34
C SER A 112 -10.11 -16.84 -3.00
N CYS A 113 -10.18 -16.80 -4.33
CA CYS A 113 -11.36 -16.46 -5.12
C CYS A 113 -11.96 -15.07 -4.81
N ALA A 114 -11.11 -14.06 -4.62
CA ALA A 114 -11.53 -12.66 -4.63
C ALA A 114 -12.17 -12.31 -5.99
N LYS A 115 -13.22 -11.46 -5.99
CA LYS A 115 -13.95 -11.10 -7.21
C LYS A 115 -13.15 -10.12 -8.06
N ASN A 116 -12.72 -9.03 -7.44
CA ASN A 116 -11.87 -8.01 -8.05
C ASN A 116 -10.69 -7.76 -7.12
N ILE A 117 -9.50 -7.56 -7.69
CA ILE A 117 -8.29 -7.24 -6.93
C ILE A 117 -7.75 -5.94 -7.48
N ILE A 118 -7.69 -4.92 -6.63
CA ILE A 118 -7.34 -3.55 -6.97
C ILE A 118 -6.07 -3.20 -6.19
N GLY A 119 -4.97 -2.95 -6.89
CA GLY A 119 -3.71 -2.53 -6.29
C GLY A 119 -3.61 -1.01 -6.22
N VAL A 120 -3.62 -0.46 -5.01
CA VAL A 120 -3.32 0.95 -4.77
C VAL A 120 -1.83 1.08 -4.49
N ILE A 121 -1.08 1.58 -5.47
CA ILE A 121 0.36 1.77 -5.35
C ILE A 121 0.64 3.26 -5.54
N PRO A 122 0.93 4.03 -4.48
CA PRO A 122 1.17 5.46 -4.61
C PRO A 122 2.33 5.78 -5.56
N TYR A 123 3.39 4.97 -5.60
CA TYR A 123 4.55 5.17 -6.46
C TYR A 123 4.90 3.87 -7.18
N PHE A 124 4.98 3.83 -8.52
CA PHE A 124 5.33 2.57 -9.20
C PHE A 124 6.84 2.31 -9.13
N PRO A 125 7.28 1.13 -8.69
CA PRO A 125 8.70 0.79 -8.68
C PRO A 125 9.21 0.67 -10.13
N TYR A 126 10.47 1.02 -10.36
CA TYR A 126 11.11 1.00 -11.69
C TYR A 126 10.43 1.88 -12.76
N SER A 127 9.50 2.78 -12.38
CA SER A 127 8.84 3.74 -13.28
C SER A 127 9.80 4.58 -14.12
N LYS A 128 11.00 4.89 -13.60
CA LYS A 128 12.05 5.63 -14.33
C LYS A 128 12.68 4.82 -15.48
N GLN A 129 12.59 3.49 -15.44
CA GLN A 129 13.14 2.57 -16.44
C GLN A 129 12.08 2.14 -17.47
N CYS A 130 11.20 3.07 -17.85
CA CYS A 130 10.12 2.87 -18.82
C CYS A 130 10.55 3.07 -20.29
N LYS A 131 11.78 3.54 -20.54
CA LYS A 131 12.35 3.72 -21.88
C LYS A 131 13.59 2.87 -22.06
N MET A 132 13.70 2.20 -23.20
CA MET A 132 14.89 1.45 -23.57
C MET A 132 16.06 2.42 -23.75
N ARG A 133 17.12 2.25 -22.95
CA ARG A 133 18.37 3.00 -23.10
C ARG A 133 19.41 2.06 -23.68
N LYS A 134 19.93 2.38 -24.88
CA LYS A 134 20.89 1.54 -25.63
C LYS A 134 20.35 0.09 -25.79
N ARG A 135 21.21 -0.94 -25.76
CA ARG A 135 20.84 -2.38 -25.73
C ARG A 135 20.43 -2.83 -24.32
N GLY A 136 19.53 -2.10 -23.68
CA GLY A 136 19.06 -2.37 -22.30
C GLY A 136 17.67 -3.00 -22.26
N SER A 137 17.24 -3.43 -21.07
CA SER A 137 15.89 -3.94 -20.82
C SER A 137 14.92 -2.82 -20.44
N ILE A 138 13.62 -3.04 -20.67
CA ILE A 138 12.55 -2.18 -20.17
C ILE A 138 11.96 -2.85 -18.93
N VAL A 139 12.60 -2.67 -17.77
CA VAL A 139 12.23 -3.34 -16.50
C VAL A 139 10.80 -2.99 -16.08
N CYS A 140 10.37 -1.75 -16.35
CA CYS A 140 9.01 -1.32 -16.07
C CYS A 140 7.96 -2.15 -16.83
N LYS A 141 8.24 -2.54 -18.08
CA LYS A 141 7.37 -3.41 -18.89
C LYS A 141 7.40 -4.84 -18.37
N LEU A 142 8.56 -5.34 -17.96
CA LEU A 142 8.70 -6.65 -17.33
C LEU A 142 7.80 -6.76 -16.10
N LEU A 143 7.85 -5.77 -15.19
CA LEU A 143 7.01 -5.75 -13.99
C LEU A 143 5.52 -5.67 -14.31
N ALA A 144 5.13 -4.87 -15.29
CA ALA A 144 3.74 -4.81 -15.74
C ALA A 144 3.26 -6.17 -16.25
N SER A 145 4.09 -6.85 -17.06
CA SER A 145 3.79 -8.21 -17.55
C SER A 145 3.75 -9.25 -16.43
N MET A 146 4.60 -9.13 -15.39
CA MET A 146 4.55 -10.02 -14.23
C MET A 146 3.27 -9.83 -13.42
N LEU A 147 2.88 -8.58 -13.16
CA LEU A 147 1.64 -8.25 -12.46
C LEU A 147 0.43 -8.78 -13.24
N ALA A 148 0.33 -8.46 -14.53
CA ALA A 148 -0.77 -8.89 -15.38
C ALA A 148 -0.88 -10.43 -15.48
N LYS A 149 0.25 -11.14 -15.55
CA LYS A 149 0.28 -12.61 -15.57
C LYS A 149 -0.07 -13.23 -14.22
N ALA A 150 0.44 -12.67 -13.12
CA ALA A 150 0.15 -13.19 -11.79
C ALA A 150 -1.35 -13.08 -11.50
N VAL A 151 -1.93 -11.88 -11.69
CA VAL A 151 -3.32 -11.57 -11.36
C VAL A 151 -3.88 -10.48 -12.29
N PRO A 152 -5.13 -10.61 -12.79
CA PRO A 152 -5.82 -9.47 -13.39
C PRO A 152 -6.09 -8.43 -12.29
N LEU A 153 -5.16 -7.49 -12.15
CA LEU A 153 -5.14 -6.47 -11.11
C LEU A 153 -5.46 -5.12 -11.75
N GLU A 154 -6.45 -4.41 -11.21
CA GLU A 154 -6.66 -3.00 -11.55
C GLU A 154 -5.71 -2.14 -10.71
N LEU A 155 -4.90 -1.29 -11.32
CA LEU A 155 -3.88 -0.49 -10.63
C LEU A 155 -4.29 0.97 -10.49
N LEU A 156 -4.28 1.45 -9.24
CA LEU A 156 -4.52 2.83 -8.88
C LEU A 156 -3.21 3.47 -8.43
N MET A 157 -2.74 4.43 -9.22
CA MET A 157 -1.42 5.04 -9.09
C MET A 157 -1.54 6.55 -8.86
N VAL A 158 -0.81 7.10 -7.89
CA VAL A 158 -0.79 8.55 -7.64
C VAL A 158 0.48 9.16 -8.24
N GLY A 159 0.35 9.79 -9.41
CA GLY A 159 1.48 10.43 -10.08
C GLY A 159 2.29 9.45 -10.93
N VAL A 160 1.88 9.29 -12.18
CA VAL A 160 2.60 8.51 -13.19
C VAL A 160 3.76 9.34 -13.75
N TYR A 161 4.99 8.84 -13.66
CA TYR A 161 6.17 9.54 -14.22
C TYR A 161 6.10 9.69 -15.74
N ASN A 162 5.44 8.75 -16.43
CA ASN A 162 5.21 8.80 -17.88
C ASN A 162 3.91 8.07 -18.21
N THR A 163 3.05 8.70 -19.02
CA THR A 163 1.76 8.13 -19.46
C THR A 163 1.91 6.86 -20.30
N ILE A 164 3.11 6.62 -20.87
CA ILE A 164 3.47 5.39 -21.61
C ILE A 164 3.28 4.15 -20.72
N PHE A 165 3.44 4.29 -19.41
CA PHE A 165 3.27 3.19 -18.45
C PHE A 165 1.87 2.55 -18.51
N CYS A 166 0.81 3.36 -18.59
CA CYS A 166 -0.56 2.87 -18.65
C CYS A 166 -0.77 1.95 -19.86
N LYS A 167 -0.05 2.17 -20.97
CA LYS A 167 -0.13 1.32 -22.17
C LYS A 167 0.43 -0.10 -21.95
N PHE A 168 1.23 -0.34 -20.92
CA PHE A 168 1.80 -1.67 -20.66
C PHE A 168 0.83 -2.65 -20.00
N PHE A 169 -0.28 -2.17 -19.44
CA PHE A 169 -1.30 -3.01 -18.81
C PHE A 169 -2.49 -3.33 -19.75
N TYR A 170 -2.53 -2.73 -20.95
CA TYR A 170 -3.59 -2.91 -21.95
C TYR A 170 -3.11 -3.76 -23.16
N VAL A 171 -2.40 -4.86 -22.91
CA VAL A 171 -1.95 -5.80 -23.96
C VAL A 171 -2.47 -7.20 -23.69
#